data_AF-A0A927UQK1-F1
#
_entry.id   AF-A0A927UQK1-F1
#
_cell.length_a   1.000
_cell.length_b   1.000
_cell.length_c   1.000
_cell.angle_alpha   90.00
_cell.angle_beta   90.00
_cell.angle_gamma   90.00
#
_symmetry.space_group_name_H-M   'P 1'
#
loop_
_entity.id
_entity.type
_entity.pdbx_description
1 polymer ?
#
loop_
_entity_poly.entity_id
_entity_poly.type
_entity_poly.pdbx_seq_one_letter_code
_entity_poly.pdbx_strand_id
1 'polypeptide(L)'
;MFEYGRLVAAIIFLAATIISGIRWFVIRKDYSVSSILLVAVYFLAFVVFVLQFICHTDKVNMDFVTEAEACFVYEDADVLQPLSAEELQSVKAIFDGKKMYKDNPSCGFSEDISIIFDKSQTFCLARDNCAIVYWQEEDKYIKLSEDEKAQLHDLLESYGFVFPCV
;
A
#
# COMPACT_ATOMS: atom_id res chain seq x y z
N MET A 1 -10.66 5.76 -8.58
CA MET A 1 -12.02 6.33 -8.33
C MET A 1 -13.18 5.37 -8.66
N PHE A 2 -12.99 4.33 -9.48
CA PHE A 2 -14.06 3.44 -9.97
C PHE A 2 -14.52 2.35 -8.96
N GLU A 3 -13.67 1.97 -8.00
CA GLU A 3 -14.00 0.92 -7.02
C GLU A 3 -14.93 1.40 -5.90
N TYR A 4 -14.89 2.69 -5.56
CA TYR A 4 -15.71 3.26 -4.48
C TYR A 4 -17.21 3.20 -4.81
N GLY A 5 -17.58 3.44 -6.08
CA GLY A 5 -18.98 3.39 -6.54
C GLY A 5 -19.59 1.98 -6.49
N ARG A 6 -18.81 0.95 -6.81
CA ARG A 6 -19.28 -0.45 -6.76
C ARG A 6 -19.44 -0.92 -5.31
N LEU A 7 -18.57 -0.45 -4.42
CA LEU A 7 -18.59 -0.79 -3.00
C LEU A 7 -19.78 -0.13 -2.26
N VAL A 8 -20.06 1.14 -2.54
CA VAL A 8 -21.24 1.83 -2.00
C VAL A 8 -22.53 1.18 -2.51
N ALA A 9 -22.60 0.80 -3.79
CA ALA A 9 -23.74 0.08 -4.34
C ALA A 9 -23.96 -1.30 -3.68
N ALA A 10 -22.88 -2.06 -3.45
CA ALA A 10 -22.95 -3.36 -2.78
C ALA A 10 -23.40 -3.24 -1.32
N ILE A 11 -22.89 -2.25 -0.59
CA ILE A 11 -23.30 -1.98 0.81
C ILE A 11 -24.77 -1.55 0.87
N ILE A 12 -25.22 -0.67 -0.03
CA ILE A 12 -26.63 -0.24 -0.08
C ILE A 12 -27.53 -1.43 -0.40
N PHE A 13 -27.14 -2.30 -1.33
CA PHE A 13 -27.93 -3.47 -1.71
C PHE A 13 -28.01 -4.50 -0.58
N LEU A 14 -26.91 -4.74 0.13
CA LEU A 14 -26.86 -5.61 1.32
C LEU A 14 -27.67 -5.01 2.48
N ALA A 15 -27.55 -3.71 2.73
CA ALA A 15 -28.33 -3.03 3.76
C ALA A 15 -29.84 -3.08 3.45
N ALA A 16 -30.24 -2.87 2.19
CA ALA A 16 -31.64 -2.95 1.77
C ALA A 16 -32.21 -4.36 1.91
N THR A 17 -31.45 -5.40 1.57
CA THR A 17 -31.88 -6.79 1.76
C THR A 17 -31.96 -7.17 3.23
N ILE A 18 -31.00 -6.76 4.06
CA ILE A 18 -31.04 -6.97 5.52
C ILE A 18 -32.24 -6.24 6.15
N ILE A 19 -32.49 -4.97 5.78
CA ILE A 19 -33.64 -4.20 6.30
C ILE A 19 -34.96 -4.86 5.87
N SER A 20 -35.06 -5.35 4.63
CA SER A 20 -36.25 -6.07 4.16
C SER A 20 -36.47 -7.38 4.92
N GLY A 21 -35.39 -8.12 5.22
CA GLY A 21 -35.42 -9.33 6.02
C GLY A 21 -35.82 -9.07 7.47
N ILE A 22 -35.25 -8.04 8.10
CA ILE A 22 -35.60 -7.63 9.47
C ILE A 22 -37.05 -7.13 9.55
N ARG A 23 -37.51 -6.37 8.55
CA ARG A 23 -38.91 -5.90 8.51
C ARG A 23 -39.90 -7.04 8.36
N TRP A 24 -39.57 -8.09 7.60
CA TRP A 24 -40.37 -9.31 7.53
C TRP A 24 -40.31 -10.13 8.84
N PHE A 25 -39.15 -10.13 9.50
CA PHE A 25 -38.88 -10.79 10.78
C PHE A 25 -39.64 -10.16 11.97
N VAL A 26 -39.72 -8.83 12.04
CA VAL A 26 -40.41 -8.10 13.13
C VAL A 26 -41.94 -8.28 13.08
N ILE A 27 -42.51 -8.62 11.91
CA ILE A 27 -43.96 -8.79 11.74
C ILE A 27 -44.45 -10.15 12.28
N ARG A 28 -43.59 -11.18 12.40
CA ARG A 28 -43.96 -12.48 12.99
C ARG A 28 -43.46 -12.59 14.42
N LYS A 29 -44.39 -12.64 15.37
CA LYS A 29 -44.15 -12.78 16.82
C LYS A 29 -43.85 -14.22 17.29
N ASP A 30 -43.45 -15.11 16.39
CA ASP A 30 -43.09 -16.50 16.72
C ASP A 30 -41.61 -16.72 16.41
N TYR A 31 -40.76 -16.53 17.42
CA TYR A 31 -39.33 -16.74 17.30
C TYR A 31 -39.03 -18.25 17.30
N SER A 32 -39.02 -18.84 16.11
CA SER A 32 -38.52 -20.21 15.93
C SER A 32 -36.99 -20.21 16.02
N VAL A 33 -36.41 -21.21 16.70
CA VAL A 33 -34.95 -21.41 16.86
C VAL A 33 -34.20 -21.34 15.53
N SER A 34 -34.83 -21.75 14.43
CA SER A 34 -34.33 -21.65 13.06
C SER A 34 -34.02 -20.21 12.61
N SER A 35 -34.82 -19.25 13.07
CA SER A 35 -34.70 -17.83 12.73
C SER A 35 -33.51 -17.16 13.43
N ILE A 36 -33.18 -17.59 14.65
CA ILE A 36 -32.01 -17.11 15.41
C ILE A 36 -30.72 -17.69 14.79
N LEU A 37 -30.74 -18.97 14.39
CA LEU A 37 -29.61 -19.63 13.72
C LEU A 37 -29.21 -18.94 12.41
N LEU A 38 -30.18 -18.50 11.60
CA LEU A 38 -29.90 -17.80 10.35
C LEU A 38 -29.19 -16.47 10.59
N VAL A 39 -29.66 -15.67 11.55
CA VAL A 39 -29.03 -14.37 11.89
C VAL A 39 -27.59 -14.58 12.39
N ALA A 40 -27.35 -15.59 13.22
CA ALA A 40 -26.01 -15.93 13.70
C ALA A 40 -25.06 -16.32 12.56
N VAL A 41 -25.53 -17.10 11.58
CA VAL A 41 -24.74 -17.50 10.41
C VAL A 41 -24.39 -16.29 9.54
N TYR A 42 -25.34 -15.38 9.30
CA TYR A 42 -25.08 -14.15 8.54
C TYR A 42 -24.08 -13.23 9.25
N PHE A 43 -24.20 -13.10 10.57
CA PHE A 43 -23.25 -12.32 11.36
C PHE A 43 -21.84 -12.92 11.29
N LEU A 44 -21.72 -14.25 11.43
CA LEU A 44 -20.43 -14.95 11.29
C LEU A 44 -19.81 -14.73 9.90
N ALA A 45 -20.61 -14.87 8.84
CA ALA A 45 -20.16 -14.64 7.47
C ALA A 45 -19.69 -13.19 7.25
N PHE A 46 -20.40 -12.20 7.82
CA PHE A 46 -20.00 -10.80 7.77
C PHE A 46 -18.67 -10.55 8.50
N VAL A 47 -18.48 -11.13 9.69
CA VAL A 47 -17.23 -11.02 10.44
C VAL A 47 -16.05 -11.61 9.64
N VAL A 48 -16.23 -12.79 9.03
CA VAL A 48 -15.20 -13.40 8.18
C VAL A 48 -14.88 -12.52 6.96
N PHE A 49 -15.91 -11.93 6.32
CA PHE A 49 -15.73 -11.02 5.19
C PHE A 49 -14.96 -9.74 5.57
N VAL A 50 -15.29 -9.13 6.70
CA VAL A 50 -14.59 -7.95 7.22
C VAL A 50 -13.15 -8.30 7.61
N LEU A 51 -12.92 -9.45 8.25
CA LEU A 51 -11.57 -9.93 8.57
C LEU A 51 -10.73 -10.14 7.30
N GLN A 52 -11.30 -10.79 6.28
CA GLN A 52 -10.61 -10.98 5.00
C GLN A 52 -10.21 -9.65 4.37
N PHE A 53 -11.10 -8.65 4.42
CA PHE A 53 -10.82 -7.32 3.87
C PHE A 53 -9.75 -6.56 4.66
N ILE A 54 -9.78 -6.64 6.00
CA ILE A 54 -8.75 -6.03 6.86
C ILE A 54 -7.39 -6.72 6.70
N CYS A 55 -7.40 -8.04 6.52
CA CYS A 55 -6.18 -8.85 6.33
C CYS A 55 -5.63 -8.78 4.90
N HIS A 56 -6.38 -8.26 3.93
CA HIS A 56 -5.86 -7.93 2.61
C HIS A 56 -5.01 -6.65 2.71
N THR A 57 -3.88 -6.76 3.42
CA THR A 57 -2.88 -5.71 3.43
C THR A 57 -2.09 -5.81 2.15
N ASP A 58 -2.21 -4.80 1.30
CA ASP A 58 -1.30 -4.59 0.19
C ASP A 58 0.11 -4.48 0.77
N LYS A 59 0.92 -5.52 0.55
CA LYS A 59 2.33 -5.55 0.92
C LYS A 59 3.17 -5.51 -0.35
N VAL A 60 4.29 -4.83 -0.28
CA VAL A 60 5.30 -4.83 -1.32
C VAL A 60 5.87 -6.25 -1.41
N ASN A 61 6.01 -6.78 -2.62
CA ASN A 61 6.70 -8.04 -2.88
C ASN A 61 7.87 -7.75 -3.83
N MET A 62 9.08 -8.10 -3.38
CA MET A 62 10.31 -7.87 -4.15
C MET A 62 10.95 -9.16 -4.69
N ASP A 63 10.26 -10.31 -4.60
CA ASP A 63 10.80 -11.63 -4.98
C ASP A 63 11.11 -11.73 -6.46
N PHE A 64 10.30 -11.10 -7.31
CA PHE A 64 10.42 -11.17 -8.77
C PHE A 64 11.32 -10.10 -9.37
N VAL A 65 11.78 -9.16 -8.55
CA VAL A 65 12.61 -8.05 -9.04
C VAL A 65 13.98 -8.58 -9.45
N THR A 66 14.50 -8.14 -10.60
CA THR A 66 15.78 -8.65 -11.13
C THR A 66 16.84 -7.56 -11.28
N GLU A 67 16.42 -6.34 -11.55
CA GLU A 67 17.30 -5.19 -11.72
C GLU A 67 16.73 -3.96 -10.99
N ALA A 68 17.61 -3.09 -10.50
CA ALA A 68 17.25 -1.78 -9.99
C ALA A 68 18.23 -0.73 -10.49
N GLU A 69 17.71 0.46 -10.77
CA GLU A 69 18.47 1.62 -11.18
C GLU A 69 18.16 2.77 -10.22
N ALA A 70 19.19 3.40 -9.68
CA ALA A 70 19.06 4.63 -8.92
C ALA A 70 19.03 5.79 -9.92
N CYS A 71 17.90 6.50 -9.95
CA CYS A 71 17.70 7.69 -10.76
C CYS A 71 17.90 8.92 -9.88
N PHE A 72 18.82 9.77 -10.30
CA PHE A 72 19.20 10.97 -9.58
C PHE A 72 19.41 12.13 -10.55
N VAL A 73 18.54 13.12 -10.46
CA VAL A 73 18.55 14.32 -11.29
C VAL A 73 18.61 15.53 -10.36
N TYR A 74 19.78 16.18 -10.33
CA TYR A 74 19.96 17.51 -9.75
C TYR A 74 20.29 18.51 -10.86
N GLU A 75 20.10 19.81 -10.59
CA GLU A 75 20.28 20.89 -11.58
C GLU A 75 21.59 20.81 -12.38
N ASP A 76 22.63 20.17 -11.82
CA ASP A 76 23.96 20.02 -12.42
C ASP A 76 24.32 18.60 -12.90
N ALA A 77 23.51 17.57 -12.65
CA ALA A 77 23.82 16.18 -13.05
C ALA A 77 22.59 15.26 -13.14
N ASP A 78 22.40 14.66 -14.32
CA ASP A 78 21.48 13.55 -14.55
C ASP A 78 22.24 12.23 -14.51
N VAL A 79 21.95 11.41 -13.51
CA VAL A 79 22.67 10.16 -13.27
C VAL A 79 21.68 9.03 -13.08
N LEU A 80 21.68 8.11 -14.05
CA LEU A 80 20.99 6.82 -13.96
C LEU A 80 22.05 5.74 -13.79
N GLN A 81 22.13 5.15 -12.60
CA GLN A 81 23.13 4.13 -12.28
C GLN A 81 22.47 2.82 -11.86
N PRO A 82 22.83 1.69 -12.49
CA PRO A 82 22.35 0.38 -12.06
C PRO A 82 22.99 0.00 -10.72
N LEU A 83 22.18 -0.56 -9.80
CA LEU A 83 22.66 -1.08 -8.53
C LEU A 83 23.43 -2.40 -8.75
N SER A 84 24.46 -2.66 -7.93
CA SER A 84 25.08 -3.98 -7.90
C SER A 84 24.12 -5.03 -7.32
N ALA A 85 24.42 -6.32 -7.54
CA ALA A 85 23.60 -7.40 -7.03
C ALA A 85 23.49 -7.43 -5.49
N GLU A 86 24.54 -6.99 -4.78
CA GLU A 86 24.57 -6.94 -3.31
C GLU A 86 23.72 -5.79 -2.77
N GLU A 87 23.83 -4.61 -3.38
CA GLU A 87 23.03 -3.44 -3.01
C GLU A 87 21.56 -3.67 -3.36
N LEU A 88 21.27 -4.29 -4.50
CA LEU A 88 19.93 -4.70 -4.89
C LEU A 88 19.31 -5.61 -3.82
N GLN A 89 20.03 -6.60 -3.30
CA GLN A 89 19.51 -7.46 -2.22
C GLN A 89 19.22 -6.67 -0.95
N SER A 90 20.07 -5.71 -0.60
CA SER A 90 19.88 -4.85 0.57
C SER A 90 18.65 -3.96 0.43
N VAL A 91 18.48 -3.33 -0.74
CA VAL A 91 17.31 -2.50 -1.06
C VAL A 91 16.03 -3.35 -1.05
N LYS A 92 16.06 -4.54 -1.66
CA LYS A 92 14.91 -5.46 -1.60
C LYS A 92 14.54 -5.83 -0.18
N ALA A 93 15.50 -6.12 0.69
CA ALA A 93 15.22 -6.46 2.08
C ALA A 93 14.56 -5.30 2.85
N ILE A 94 14.87 -4.06 2.49
CA ILE A 94 14.24 -2.86 3.07
C ILE A 94 12.77 -2.74 2.64
N PHE A 95 12.47 -3.01 1.37
CA PHE A 95 11.14 -2.82 0.82
C PHE A 95 10.22 -4.04 0.93
N ASP A 96 10.76 -5.25 0.98
CA ASP A 96 9.96 -6.48 0.95
C ASP A 96 9.06 -6.61 2.18
N GLY A 97 7.82 -7.03 1.95
CA GLY A 97 6.81 -7.21 2.99
C GLY A 97 6.30 -5.90 3.62
N LYS A 98 6.78 -4.73 3.18
CA LYS A 98 6.31 -3.44 3.70
C LYS A 98 4.85 -3.20 3.36
N LYS A 99 4.10 -2.66 4.32
CA LYS A 99 2.70 -2.35 4.14
C LYS A 99 2.56 -1.07 3.32
N MET A 100 1.78 -1.16 2.24
CA MET A 100 1.37 -0.01 1.45
C MET A 100 0.13 0.64 2.05
N TYR A 101 0.05 1.96 1.92
CA TYR A 101 -1.10 2.73 2.37
C TYR A 101 -1.34 3.93 1.44
N LYS A 102 -2.58 4.42 1.40
CA LYS A 102 -2.93 5.64 0.67
C LYS A 102 -3.12 6.77 1.67
N ASP A 103 -2.45 7.89 1.45
CA ASP A 103 -2.50 9.08 2.31
C ASP A 103 -2.22 10.34 1.46
N ASN A 104 -2.09 11.50 2.08
CA ASN A 104 -1.57 12.71 1.44
C ASN A 104 -0.50 13.34 2.35
N PRO A 105 0.66 12.67 2.51
CA PRO A 105 1.71 13.14 3.39
C PRO A 105 2.29 14.46 2.85
N SER A 106 2.62 15.37 3.76
CA SER A 106 3.26 16.65 3.42
C SER A 106 4.75 16.49 3.17
N CYS A 107 5.13 15.54 2.30
CA CYS A 107 6.50 15.23 1.93
C CYS A 107 6.76 15.63 0.47
N GLY A 108 7.96 16.12 0.20
CA GLY A 108 8.35 16.55 -1.15
C GLY A 108 8.88 15.40 -1.99
N PHE A 109 8.01 14.65 -2.67
CA PHE A 109 8.45 13.61 -3.63
C PHE A 109 8.81 14.22 -4.98
N SER A 110 9.81 13.67 -5.67
CA SER A 110 10.10 13.94 -7.08
C SER A 110 10.48 12.64 -7.79
N GLU A 111 10.17 12.55 -9.09
CA GLU A 111 10.63 11.45 -9.96
C GLU A 111 12.16 11.52 -10.17
N ASP A 112 12.71 12.72 -10.05
CA ASP A 112 14.14 13.03 -10.13
C ASP A 112 14.98 12.30 -9.06
N ILE A 113 14.35 11.84 -7.98
CA ILE A 113 15.00 11.12 -6.89
C ILE A 113 14.22 9.85 -6.63
N SER A 114 14.50 8.83 -7.43
CA SER A 114 13.75 7.59 -7.42
C SER A 114 14.64 6.37 -7.59
N ILE A 115 14.14 5.23 -7.13
CA ILE A 115 14.69 3.91 -7.43
C ILE A 115 13.72 3.24 -8.39
N ILE A 116 14.21 2.83 -9.55
CA ILE A 116 13.43 2.20 -10.60
C ILE A 116 13.75 0.71 -10.59
N PHE A 117 12.76 -0.12 -10.25
CA PHE A 117 12.88 -1.58 -10.33
C PHE A 117 12.32 -2.10 -11.65
N ASP A 118 13.06 -3.02 -12.29
CA ASP A 118 12.72 -3.67 -13.57
C ASP A 118 12.16 -2.69 -14.63
N LYS A 119 12.70 -1.46 -14.67
CA LYS A 119 12.30 -0.37 -15.58
C LYS A 119 10.81 0.01 -15.56
N SER A 120 10.06 -0.43 -14.55
CA SER A 120 8.60 -0.34 -14.54
C SER A 120 8.00 0.06 -13.21
N GLN A 121 8.74 -0.07 -12.11
CA GLN A 121 8.25 0.31 -10.79
C GLN A 121 9.11 1.44 -10.23
N THR A 122 8.51 2.60 -10.04
CA THR A 122 9.21 3.83 -9.67
C THR A 122 8.91 4.18 -8.22
N PHE A 123 9.94 4.12 -7.39
CA PHE A 123 9.89 4.38 -5.96
C PHE A 123 10.54 5.73 -5.68
N CYS A 124 9.73 6.77 -5.52
CA CYS A 124 10.17 8.13 -5.29
C CYS A 124 10.49 8.36 -3.81
N LEU A 125 11.71 8.83 -3.54
CA LEU A 125 12.17 9.18 -2.19
C LEU A 125 11.75 10.61 -1.85
N ALA A 126 11.54 10.86 -0.56
CA ALA A 126 11.17 12.19 -0.09
C ALA A 126 12.41 13.09 0.03
N ARG A 127 12.39 14.24 -0.65
CA ARG A 127 13.50 15.22 -0.66
C ARG A 127 13.81 15.83 0.70
N ASP A 128 12.82 15.87 1.58
CA ASP A 128 12.86 16.47 2.91
C ASP A 128 13.34 15.49 4.01
N ASN A 129 14.01 14.38 3.63
CA ASN A 129 14.51 13.34 4.54
C ASN A 129 13.39 12.61 5.33
N CYS A 130 12.17 12.62 4.80
CA CYS A 130 11.08 11.83 5.36
C CYS A 130 11.28 10.32 5.13
N ALA A 131 10.94 9.51 6.12
CA ALA A 131 10.98 8.03 6.05
C ALA A 131 9.80 7.44 5.26
N ILE A 132 9.33 8.14 4.22
CA ILE A 132 8.21 7.74 3.39
C ILE A 132 8.70 7.67 1.95
N VAL A 133 8.32 6.59 1.27
CA VAL A 133 8.59 6.37 -0.15
C VAL A 133 7.27 6.33 -0.89
N TYR A 134 7.18 7.02 -2.02
CA TYR A 134 6.00 7.02 -2.87
C TYR A 134 6.19 6.05 -4.02
N TRP A 135 5.26 5.10 -4.17
CA TRP A 135 5.22 4.19 -5.30
C TRP A 135 4.25 4.73 -6.34
N GLN A 136 4.82 5.17 -7.47
CA GLN A 136 4.10 5.90 -8.51
C GLN A 136 3.02 5.06 -9.21
N GLU A 137 3.31 3.83 -9.60
CA GLU A 137 2.38 3.00 -10.38
C GLU A 137 1.18 2.54 -9.56
N GLU A 138 1.36 2.34 -8.26
CA GLU A 138 0.31 1.92 -7.33
C GLU A 138 -0.43 3.10 -6.67
N ASP A 139 0.06 4.34 -6.82
CA ASP A 139 -0.47 5.54 -6.16
C ASP A 139 -0.63 5.33 -4.64
N LYS A 140 0.44 4.79 -4.03
CA LYS A 140 0.53 4.38 -2.62
C LYS A 140 1.87 4.78 -2.01
N TYR A 141 1.89 4.81 -0.68
CA TYR A 141 3.05 5.15 0.12
C TYR A 141 3.52 3.95 0.93
N ILE A 142 4.83 3.93 1.19
CA ILE A 142 5.51 2.93 1.99
C ILE A 142 6.23 3.67 3.11
N LYS A 143 6.03 3.23 4.35
CA LYS A 143 6.71 3.80 5.51
C LYS A 143 7.91 2.93 5.87
N LEU A 144 9.08 3.55 5.94
CA LEU A 144 10.30 2.94 6.43
C LEU A 144 10.48 3.26 7.92
N SER A 145 11.23 2.42 8.64
CA SER A 145 11.77 2.81 9.94
C SER A 145 12.95 3.77 9.77
N GLU A 146 13.32 4.48 10.83
CA GLU A 146 14.47 5.39 10.77
C GLU A 146 15.78 4.66 10.46
N ASP A 147 15.95 3.43 10.98
CA ASP A 147 17.14 2.60 10.70
C ASP A 147 17.19 2.16 9.24
N GLU A 148 16.07 1.74 8.66
CA GLU A 148 15.98 1.35 7.25
C GLU A 148 16.16 2.54 6.31
N LYS A 149 15.63 3.72 6.69
CA LYS A 149 15.88 4.96 5.96
C LYS A 149 17.37 5.28 5.97
N ALA A 150 18.03 5.20 7.13
CA ALA A 150 19.46 5.46 7.24
C ALA A 150 20.27 4.48 6.36
N GLN A 151 19.95 3.18 6.42
CA GLN A 151 20.58 2.17 5.56
C GLN A 151 20.38 2.47 4.07
N LEU A 152 19.17 2.86 3.68
CA LEU A 152 18.88 3.23 2.29
C LEU A 152 19.67 4.47 1.86
N HIS A 153 19.74 5.49 2.71
CA HIS A 153 20.47 6.72 2.42
C HIS A 153 21.97 6.47 2.33
N ASP A 154 22.56 5.68 3.22
CA ASP A 154 23.98 5.31 3.20
C ASP A 154 24.34 4.56 1.90
N LEU A 155 23.46 3.66 1.42
CA LEU A 155 23.64 2.98 0.14
C LEU A 155 23.61 3.98 -1.02
N LEU A 156 22.62 4.87 -1.03
CA LEU A 156 22.41 5.84 -2.11
C LEU A 156 23.43 6.99 -2.12
N GLU A 157 24.07 7.31 -1.00
CA GLU A 157 25.12 8.33 -0.92
C GLU A 157 26.27 8.01 -1.88
N SER A 158 26.60 6.73 -2.04
CA SER A 158 27.62 6.26 -2.99
C SER A 158 27.26 6.56 -4.47
N TYR A 159 25.97 6.72 -4.77
CA TYR A 159 25.44 7.08 -6.08
C TYR A 159 25.29 8.59 -6.28
N GLY A 160 25.61 9.38 -5.25
CA GLY A 160 25.52 10.85 -5.25
C GLY A 160 24.27 11.40 -4.55
N PHE A 161 23.43 10.55 -3.95
CA PHE A 161 22.24 11.04 -3.26
C PHE A 161 22.62 11.79 -1.99
N VAL A 162 22.22 13.05 -1.92
CA VAL A 162 22.39 13.90 -0.73
C VAL A 162 21.02 14.33 -0.23
N PHE A 163 20.72 14.01 1.03
CA PHE A 163 19.46 14.38 1.69
C PHE A 163 19.71 15.32 2.89
N PRO A 164 18.84 16.31 3.17
CA PRO A 164 17.74 16.76 2.32
C PRO A 164 18.25 17.49 1.08
N CYS A 165 17.44 17.49 0.03
CA CYS A 165 17.75 18.13 -1.25
C CYS A 165 16.69 19.14 -1.66
N VAL A 166 17.10 20.15 -2.41
CA VAL A 166 16.31 21.34 -2.73
C VAL A 166 15.94 21.31 -4.19
#